data_AF-A0A822FD37-F1
#
_entry.id   AF-A0A822FD37-F1
#
_cell.length_a   1.000
_cell.length_b   1.000
_cell.length_c   1.000
_cell.angle_alpha   90.00
_cell.angle_beta   90.00
_cell.angle_gamma   90.00
#
_symmetry.space_group_name_H-M   'P 1'
#
loop_
_entity.id
_entity.type
_entity.pdbx_description
1 polymer ?
#
loop_
_entity_poly.entity_id
_entity_poly.type
_entity_poly.pdbx_seq_one_letter_code
_entity_poly.pdbx_strand_id
1 'polypeptide(L)'
;FVPDLINILQSKMGFIPIMKLVPSNQTYNEFVQGVSNGVYDIAIGDVTVTAARREFVDFSNAIFDNSLRIITRKTTRTSTDLFAFLKTFTRNLWLLVLGTVIFAGILMFIIERQDNEALQNHSILSQVTMSVWYAFGNLIGYGVD
;
A
#
# COMPACT_ATOMS: atom_id res chain seq x y z
N PHE A 1 10.34 21.81 -22.28
CA PHE A 1 11.01 22.33 -21.06
C PHE A 1 12.30 23.07 -21.38
N VAL A 2 13.40 22.41 -21.74
CA VAL A 2 14.70 23.10 -21.94
C VAL A 2 14.65 24.20 -23.03
N PRO A 3 14.07 23.98 -24.22
CA PRO A 3 13.94 25.05 -25.21
C PRO A 3 13.10 26.24 -24.73
N ASP A 4 12.02 25.97 -23.99
CA ASP A 4 11.14 27.01 -23.45
C ASP A 4 11.86 27.86 -22.39
N LEU A 5 12.67 27.22 -21.54
CA LEU A 5 13.52 27.90 -20.57
C LEU A 5 14.51 28.84 -21.26
N ILE A 6 15.15 28.38 -22.34
CA ILE A 6 16.08 29.21 -23.12
C ILE A 6 15.36 30.42 -23.72
N ASN A 7 14.17 30.24 -24.30
CA ASN A 7 13.37 31.34 -24.84
C ASN A 7 13.02 32.38 -23.77
N ILE A 8 12.67 31.94 -22.56
CA ILE A 8 12.38 32.84 -21.44
C ILE A 8 13.64 33.61 -21.03
N LEU A 9 14.78 32.93 -20.89
CA LEU A 9 16.05 33.55 -20.53
C LEU A 9 16.48 34.57 -21.60
N GLN A 10 16.35 34.22 -22.89
CA GLN A 10 16.60 35.13 -24.00
C GLN A 10 15.74 36.39 -23.89
N SER A 11 14.44 36.26 -23.61
CA SER A 11 13.55 37.42 -23.47
C SER A 11 13.89 38.33 -22.29
N LYS A 12 14.40 37.75 -21.18
CA LYS A 12 14.70 38.49 -19.95
C LYS A 12 16.10 39.09 -19.92
N MET A 13 17.08 38.42 -20.52
CA MET A 13 18.49 38.79 -20.45
C MET A 13 19.02 39.39 -21.76
N GLY A 14 18.29 39.24 -22.88
CA GLY A 14 18.65 39.86 -24.15
C GLY A 14 19.85 39.24 -24.88
N PHE A 15 20.24 38.01 -24.57
CA PHE A 15 21.31 37.30 -25.30
C PHE A 15 20.77 36.56 -26.52
N ILE A 16 21.66 36.23 -27.46
CA ILE A 16 21.35 35.42 -28.65
C ILE A 16 21.82 33.98 -28.39
N PRO A 17 20.92 33.00 -28.24
CA PRO A 17 21.31 31.62 -27.95
C PRO A 17 21.86 30.91 -29.19
N ILE A 18 23.07 30.35 -29.08
CA ILE A 18 23.58 29.34 -30.03
C ILE A 18 23.48 27.98 -29.35
N MET A 19 22.48 27.20 -29.76
CA MET A 19 22.22 25.89 -29.16
C MET A 19 23.04 24.81 -29.86
N LYS A 20 23.89 24.12 -29.09
CA LYS A 20 24.63 22.94 -29.56
C LYS A 20 24.26 21.74 -28.70
N LEU A 21 23.81 20.67 -29.36
CA LEU A 21 23.49 19.42 -28.69
C LEU A 21 24.77 18.67 -28.35
N VAL A 22 24.81 18.13 -27.14
CA VAL A 22 25.89 17.26 -26.70
C VAL A 22 25.76 15.92 -27.42
N PRO A 23 26.83 15.39 -28.04
CA PRO A 23 26.82 14.07 -28.63
C PRO A 23 26.49 12.98 -27.60
N SER A 24 25.74 11.94 -28.00
CA SER A 24 25.32 10.86 -27.10
C SER A 24 26.46 10.00 -26.54
N ASN A 25 27.69 10.16 -27.04
CA ASN A 25 28.87 9.45 -26.57
C ASN A 25 29.58 10.15 -25.40
N GLN A 26 29.15 11.35 -25.00
CA GLN A 26 29.75 12.09 -23.90
C GLN A 26 29.04 11.83 -22.59
N THR A 27 29.81 11.82 -21.51
CA THR A 27 29.32 11.74 -20.14
C THR A 27 28.91 13.11 -19.60
N TYR A 28 28.06 13.14 -18.57
CA TYR A 28 27.70 14.40 -17.89
C TYR A 28 28.92 15.13 -17.31
N ASN A 29 29.99 14.40 -16.96
CA ASN A 29 31.21 15.04 -16.45
C ASN A 29 31.94 15.79 -17.58
N GLU A 30 32.06 15.19 -18.76
CA GLU A 30 32.64 15.85 -19.94
C GLU A 30 31.77 17.02 -20.40
N PHE A 31 30.45 16.89 -20.31
CA PHE A 31 29.53 17.99 -20.60
C PHE A 31 29.78 19.22 -19.72
N VAL A 32 29.91 19.00 -18.41
CA VAL A 32 30.18 20.10 -17.46
C VAL A 32 31.61 20.61 -17.59
N GLN A 33 32.59 19.73 -17.83
CA GLN A 33 33.97 20.13 -18.12
C GLN A 33 34.08 20.97 -19.40
N GLY A 34 33.21 20.75 -20.39
CA GLY A 34 33.16 21.58 -21.59
C GLY A 34 32.92 23.07 -21.28
N VAL A 35 32.19 23.38 -20.20
CA VAL A 35 32.02 24.76 -19.73
C VAL A 35 33.29 25.27 -19.07
N SER A 36 33.90 24.47 -18.18
CA SER A 36 35.16 24.83 -17.52
C SER A 36 36.31 25.05 -18.52
N ASN A 37 36.33 24.30 -19.62
CA ASN A 37 37.33 24.41 -20.69
C ASN A 37 37.03 25.55 -21.68
N GLY A 38 35.94 26.31 -21.50
CA GLY A 38 35.56 27.41 -22.38
C GLY A 38 35.05 26.98 -23.76
N VAL A 39 34.65 25.71 -23.93
CA VAL A 39 34.03 25.21 -25.18
C VAL A 39 32.57 25.70 -25.29
N TYR A 40 31.92 25.87 -24.15
CA TYR A 40 30.54 26.35 -24.03
C TYR A 40 30.47 27.42 -22.94
N ASP A 41 29.71 28.48 -23.17
CA ASP A 41 29.52 29.52 -22.15
C ASP A 41 28.56 29.07 -21.04
N ILE A 42 27.53 28.31 -21.40
CA ILE A 42 26.47 27.86 -20.48
C ILE A 42 26.04 26.44 -20.85
N ALA A 43 25.91 25.58 -19.84
CA ALA A 43 25.30 24.26 -19.96
C ALA A 43 23.89 24.26 -19.35
N ILE A 44 22.87 23.90 -20.14
CA ILE A 44 21.49 23.76 -19.68
C ILE A 44 21.02 22.34 -19.99
N GLY A 45 20.62 21.61 -18.94
CA GLY A 45 20.15 20.23 -19.06
C GLY A 45 19.74 19.67 -17.71
N ASP A 46 19.46 18.37 -17.67
CA ASP A 46 19.19 17.60 -16.46
C ASP A 46 20.48 17.27 -15.70
N VAL A 47 21.24 18.31 -15.33
CA VAL A 47 22.53 18.16 -14.66
C VAL A 47 22.34 18.19 -13.16
N THR A 48 22.66 17.09 -12.49
CA THR A 48 22.71 17.04 -11.03
C THR A 48 23.89 17.87 -10.51
N VAL A 49 23.59 18.81 -9.62
CA VAL A 49 24.59 19.59 -8.89
C VAL A 49 25.24 18.70 -7.82
N THR A 50 26.54 18.43 -7.98
CA THR A 50 27.33 17.63 -7.03
C THR A 50 28.49 18.46 -6.48
N ALA A 51 29.03 18.07 -5.33
CA ALA A 51 30.18 18.76 -4.72
C ALA A 51 31.41 18.76 -5.65
N ALA A 52 31.72 17.60 -6.26
CA ALA A 52 32.82 17.48 -7.20
C ALA A 52 32.68 18.41 -8.42
N ARG A 53 31.45 18.61 -8.93
CA ARG A 53 31.21 19.50 -10.08
C ARG A 53 31.30 20.98 -9.73
N ARG A 54 30.95 21.36 -8.49
CA ARG A 54 31.10 22.74 -8.01
C ARG A 54 32.54 23.20 -7.88
N GLU A 55 33.51 22.29 -7.89
CA GLU A 55 34.93 22.64 -7.78
C GLU A 55 35.47 23.30 -9.06
N PHE A 56 34.89 23.00 -10.23
CA PHE A 56 35.36 23.48 -11.53
C PHE A 56 34.35 24.31 -12.31
N VAL A 57 33.07 24.35 -11.88
CA VAL A 57 32.06 25.26 -12.44
C VAL A 57 31.14 25.81 -11.36
N ASP A 58 30.62 27.01 -11.59
CA ASP A 58 29.55 27.57 -10.79
C ASP A 58 28.17 27.12 -11.32
N PHE A 59 27.26 26.86 -10.39
CA PHE A 59 25.87 26.48 -10.68
C PHE A 59 24.91 27.57 -10.20
N SER A 60 23.82 27.75 -10.94
CA SER A 60 22.67 28.50 -10.45
C SER A 60 21.89 27.72 -9.38
N ASN A 61 20.91 28.38 -8.75
CA ASN A 61 19.97 27.69 -7.89
C ASN A 61 19.19 26.63 -8.68
N ALA A 62 19.08 25.44 -8.10
CA ALA A 62 18.36 24.34 -8.72
C ALA A 62 16.89 24.72 -8.93
N ILE A 63 16.41 24.55 -10.17
CA ILE A 63 15.02 24.82 -10.55
C ILE A 63 14.12 23.61 -10.21
N PHE A 64 14.72 22.42 -10.17
CA PHE A 64 14.06 21.18 -9.80
C PHE A 64 14.62 20.67 -8.48
N ASP A 65 13.71 20.27 -7.58
CA ASP A 65 14.09 19.56 -6.37
C ASP A 65 14.62 18.16 -6.72
N ASN A 66 15.82 17.85 -6.23
CA ASN A 66 16.42 16.52 -6.33
C ASN A 66 15.73 15.55 -5.36
N SER A 67 14.48 15.18 -5.64
CA SER A 67 13.81 14.09 -4.95
C SER A 67 14.17 12.77 -5.63
N LEU A 68 14.95 11.91 -4.96
CA LEU A 68 15.13 10.53 -5.40
C LEU A 68 13.78 9.81 -5.31
N ARG A 69 13.32 9.25 -6.42
CA ARG A 69 12.07 8.50 -6.48
C ARG A 69 12.35 7.09 -6.99
N ILE A 70 11.85 6.10 -6.27
CA ILE A 70 11.91 4.70 -6.70
C ILE A 70 10.66 4.43 -7.52
N ILE A 71 10.86 4.08 -8.79
CA ILE A 71 9.77 3.65 -9.67
C ILE A 71 9.76 2.12 -9.64
N THR A 72 8.70 1.54 -9.06
CA THR A 72 8.48 0.10 -9.09
C THR A 72 7.30 -0.25 -10.00
N ARG A 73 7.30 -1.47 -10.52
CA ARG A 73 6.19 -1.97 -11.35
C ARG A 73 4.92 -1.96 -10.51
N LYS A 74 3.82 -1.46 -11.09
CA LYS A 74 2.49 -1.55 -10.49
C LYS A 74 2.19 -3.00 -10.15
N THR A 75 2.01 -3.31 -8.87
CA THR A 75 1.50 -4.62 -8.46
C THR A 75 0.09 -4.77 -9.01
N THR A 76 -0.15 -5.82 -9.78
CA THR A 76 -1.51 -6.22 -10.15
C THR A 76 -2.22 -6.56 -8.85
N ARG A 77 -3.17 -5.70 -8.44
CA ARG A 77 -4.08 -6.00 -7.33
C ARG A 77 -4.73 -7.33 -7.65
N THR A 78 -4.37 -8.36 -6.91
CA THR A 78 -5.10 -9.62 -6.91
C THR A 78 -6.54 -9.33 -6.51
N SER A 79 -7.47 -10.00 -7.18
CA SER A 79 -8.92 -9.92 -7.00
C SER A 79 -9.32 -9.80 -5.52
N THR A 80 -10.32 -8.97 -5.24
CA THR A 80 -10.93 -8.83 -3.90
C THR A 80 -11.22 -10.22 -3.32
N ASP A 81 -10.55 -10.55 -2.23
CA ASP A 81 -10.72 -11.83 -1.55
C ASP A 81 -12.01 -11.78 -0.71
N LEU A 82 -13.04 -12.51 -1.15
CA LEU A 82 -14.34 -12.58 -0.47
C LEU A 82 -14.23 -13.18 0.95
N PHE A 83 -13.18 -13.96 1.22
CA PHE A 83 -12.92 -14.56 2.52
C PHE A 83 -11.81 -13.83 3.30
N ALA A 84 -11.47 -12.60 2.90
CA ALA A 84 -10.50 -11.77 3.62
C ALA A 84 -10.86 -11.61 5.11
N PHE A 85 -12.15 -11.59 5.45
CA PHE A 85 -12.60 -11.54 6.83
C PHE A 85 -12.18 -12.78 7.65
N LEU A 86 -12.25 -13.98 7.05
CA LEU A 86 -11.86 -15.23 7.71
C LEU A 86 -10.34 -15.34 7.90
N LYS A 87 -9.54 -14.65 7.08
CA LYS A 87 -8.08 -14.60 7.22
C LYS A 87 -7.61 -13.87 8.49
N THR A 88 -8.46 -13.04 9.08
CA THR A 88 -8.16 -12.33 10.33
C THR A 88 -7.92 -13.30 11.49
N PHE A 89 -8.59 -14.46 11.48
CA PHE A 89 -8.43 -15.48 12.51
C PHE A 89 -7.45 -16.57 12.05
N THR A 90 -6.42 -16.82 12.87
CA THR A 90 -5.50 -17.94 12.68
C THR A 90 -6.24 -19.28 12.80
N ARG A 91 -5.78 -20.35 12.14
CA ARG A 91 -6.36 -21.71 12.24
C ARG A 91 -6.54 -22.17 13.69
N ASN A 92 -5.58 -21.84 14.56
CA ASN A 92 -5.64 -22.19 15.98
C ASN A 92 -6.79 -21.46 16.70
N LEU A 93 -7.05 -20.20 16.36
CA LEU A 93 -8.17 -19.45 16.91
C LEU A 93 -9.51 -20.02 16.44
N TRP A 94 -9.62 -20.42 15.18
CA TRP A 94 -10.81 -21.13 14.68
C TRP A 94 -11.09 -22.42 15.45
N LEU A 95 -10.05 -23.23 15.71
CA LEU A 95 -10.18 -24.44 16.52
C LEU A 95 -10.59 -24.13 17.97
N LEU A 96 -10.06 -23.05 18.55
CA LEU A 96 -10.41 -22.61 19.89
C LEU A 96 -11.86 -22.13 19.97
N VAL A 97 -12.34 -21.35 18.97
CA VAL A 97 -13.73 -20.91 18.89
C VAL A 97 -14.66 -22.12 18.78
N LEU A 98 -14.38 -23.06 17.86
CA LEU A 98 -15.17 -24.29 17.73
C LEU A 98 -15.16 -25.12 19.01
N GLY A 99 -13.99 -25.29 19.64
CA GLY A 99 -13.86 -26.00 20.90
C GLY A 99 -14.66 -25.33 22.04
N THR A 100 -14.63 -24.00 22.12
CA THR A 100 -15.39 -23.23 23.12
C THR A 100 -16.89 -23.37 22.92
N VAL A 101 -17.37 -23.34 21.68
CA VAL A 101 -18.80 -23.53 21.35
C VAL A 101 -19.26 -24.94 21.75
N ILE A 102 -18.48 -25.97 21.42
CA ILE A 102 -18.79 -27.36 21.81
C ILE A 102 -18.78 -27.52 23.33
N PHE A 103 -17.78 -26.96 24.01
CA PHE A 103 -17.67 -27.00 25.46
C PHE A 103 -18.87 -26.34 26.15
N ALA A 104 -19.26 -25.14 25.70
CA ALA A 104 -20.45 -24.46 26.21
C ALA A 104 -21.74 -25.27 25.96
N GLY A 105 -21.87 -25.90 24.80
CA GLY A 105 -23.00 -26.78 24.49
C GLY A 105 -23.07 -28.01 25.40
N ILE A 106 -21.93 -28.63 25.72
CA ILE A 106 -21.86 -29.75 26.68
C ILE A 106 -22.27 -29.30 28.08
N LEU A 107 -21.79 -28.14 28.53
CA LEU A 107 -22.17 -27.59 29.84
C LEU A 107 -23.67 -27.33 29.93
N MET A 108 -24.26 -26.68 28.92
CA MET A 108 -25.70 -26.44 28.84
C MET A 108 -26.49 -27.77 28.88
N PHE A 109 -26.06 -28.78 28.11
CA PHE A 109 -26.71 -30.09 28.09
C PHE A 109 -26.71 -30.77 29.47
N ILE A 110 -25.61 -30.69 30.23
CA ILE A 110 -25.53 -31.28 31.57
C ILE A 110 -26.48 -30.57 32.53
N ILE A 111 -26.53 -29.24 32.48
CA ILE A 111 -27.40 -28.41 33.35
C ILE A 111 -28.87 -28.69 33.03
N GLU A 112 -29.28 -28.60 31.77
CA GLU A 112 -30.68 -28.80 31.36
C GLU A 112 -31.18 -30.21 31.65
N ARG A 113 -30.29 -31.22 31.57
CA ARG A 113 -30.64 -32.61 31.88
C ARG A 113 -30.88 -32.86 33.37
N GLN A 114 -30.32 -32.05 34.27
CA GLN A 114 -30.52 -32.20 35.71
C GLN A 114 -31.89 -31.66 36.16
N ASP A 115 -32.37 -30.56 35.56
CA ASP A 115 -33.57 -29.86 36.02
C ASP A 115 -34.87 -30.23 35.26
N ASN A 116 -34.79 -30.87 34.09
CA ASN A 116 -35.98 -31.18 33.27
C ASN A 116 -36.20 -32.68 33.02
N GLU A 117 -37.15 -33.29 33.74
CA GLU A 117 -37.55 -34.70 33.55
C GLU A 117 -38.22 -34.97 32.18
N ALA A 118 -38.82 -33.94 31.55
CA ALA A 118 -39.44 -34.04 30.22
C ALA A 118 -38.44 -34.30 29.08
N LEU A 119 -37.16 -34.01 29.29
CA LEU A 119 -36.09 -34.22 28.31
C LEU A 119 -35.43 -35.61 28.43
N GLN A 120 -35.70 -36.38 29.49
CA GLN A 120 -35.07 -37.71 29.66
C GLN A 120 -35.51 -38.76 28.62
N ASN A 121 -36.71 -38.61 28.03
CA ASN A 121 -37.33 -39.63 27.17
C ASN A 121 -37.24 -39.36 25.66
N HIS A 122 -36.61 -38.27 25.21
CA HIS A 122 -36.48 -37.93 23.78
C HIS A 122 -35.06 -38.08 23.25
N SER A 123 -34.92 -38.41 21.96
CA SER A 123 -33.62 -38.55 21.28
C SER A 123 -32.78 -37.27 21.40
N ILE A 124 -31.48 -37.41 21.71
CA ILE A 124 -30.53 -36.30 21.97
C ILE A 124 -30.51 -35.29 20.81
N LEU A 125 -30.65 -35.74 19.56
CA LEU A 125 -30.71 -34.87 18.38
C LEU A 125 -31.95 -33.96 18.38
N SER A 126 -33.08 -34.48 18.86
CA SER A 126 -34.32 -33.72 18.99
C SER A 126 -34.18 -32.62 20.04
N GLN A 127 -33.53 -32.92 21.15
CA GLN A 127 -33.31 -31.95 22.24
C GLN A 127 -32.41 -30.80 21.78
N VAL A 128 -31.26 -31.11 21.17
CA VAL A 128 -30.35 -30.08 20.65
C VAL A 128 -31.02 -29.22 19.59
N THR A 129 -31.82 -29.81 18.70
CA THR A 129 -32.54 -29.06 17.67
C THR A 129 -33.55 -28.09 18.28
N MET A 130 -34.30 -28.53 19.30
CA MET A 130 -35.26 -27.66 19.99
C MET A 130 -34.56 -26.55 20.77
N SER A 131 -33.50 -26.84 21.54
CA SER A 131 -32.76 -25.80 22.27
C SER A 131 -32.13 -24.77 21.33
N VAL A 132 -31.61 -25.19 20.17
CA VAL A 132 -31.11 -24.28 19.13
C VAL A 132 -32.23 -23.42 18.55
N TRP A 133 -33.39 -24.01 18.27
CA TRP A 133 -34.58 -23.29 17.78
C TRP A 133 -35.06 -22.23 18.79
N TYR A 134 -35.16 -22.61 20.08
CA TYR A 134 -35.54 -21.70 21.17
C TYR A 134 -34.53 -20.57 21.37
N ALA A 135 -33.23 -20.87 21.35
CA ALA A 135 -32.19 -19.85 21.48
C ALA A 135 -32.23 -18.86 20.29
N PHE A 136 -32.47 -19.35 19.08
CA PHE A 136 -32.58 -18.54 17.88
C PHE A 136 -33.82 -17.64 17.88
N GLY A 137 -34.98 -18.16 18.30
CA GLY A 137 -36.21 -17.36 18.47
C GLY A 137 -36.02 -16.20 19.45
N ASN A 138 -35.44 -16.49 20.63
CA ASN A 138 -35.12 -15.49 21.63
C ASN A 138 -34.13 -14.42 21.12
N LEU A 139 -33.11 -14.82 20.34
CA LEU A 139 -32.12 -13.90 19.77
C LEU A 139 -32.74 -12.92 18.76
N ILE A 140 -33.72 -13.36 17.98
CA ILE A 140 -34.39 -12.55 16.95
C ILE A 140 -35.57 -11.75 17.54
N GLY A 141 -35.88 -11.95 18.82
CA GLY A 141 -36.94 -11.23 19.52
C GLY A 141 -38.34 -11.77 19.26
N TYR A 142 -38.46 -12.93 18.61
CA TYR A 142 -39.71 -13.67 18.54
C TYR A 142 -39.71 -14.65 19.72
N GLY A 143 -40.34 -14.25 20.82
CA GLY A 143 -40.61 -15.17 21.94
C GLY A 143 -41.27 -16.44 21.39
N VAL A 144 -40.73 -17.60 21.78
CA VAL A 144 -41.28 -18.88 21.36
C VAL A 144 -42.37 -19.24 22.36
N ASP A 145 -43.58 -18.77 22.09
CA ASP A 145 -44.82 -19.22 22.75
C ASP A 145 -45.30 -20.54 22.14
#